data_AF-A0A8S1DV79-F1
#
_entry.id   AF-A0A8S1DV79-F1
#
_cell.length_a   1.000
_cell.length_b   1.000
_cell.length_c   1.000
_cell.angle_alpha   90.00
_cell.angle_beta   90.00
_cell.angle_gamma   90.00
#
_symmetry.space_group_name_H-M   'P 1'
#
loop_
_entity.id
_entity.type
_entity.pdbx_description
1 polymer ?
#
loop_
_entity_poly.entity_id
_entity_poly.type
_entity_poly.pdbx_seq_one_letter_code
_entity_poly.pdbx_strand_id
1 'polypeptide(L)'
;MSACCSWLFRRLFEGAVVFCVLVFLPGIPPQMSFTAFSVTEPVELKGVFAVNDKLDGIEKLFNQEIKGPEGFAIFDGAVYTGLKGGRLVKVVGDTLVDVADLSHPCEGMWDEVHCGRILGMNFDKNGVLYVADAQYGVYQVNVKTGEHSLLFSSEKPIEGKKAILVNSLVLSSDASTMYWTTSSTEANLEDGLLSLLGDGSGRLFKFDMKTKTHTLLMDNLHFANGVALSLKEDFVVIAETVRGRLHRYWLKGPKAGQSEVFIDGLPGMPDNLRQTGHGSFFVPLVAARFNTMPVLSDVIAPYPLIRKFLARLICVLKAPFYLVNKYYPNVYTGTFTHMVSFNNFSLGNFLVIMFAA
;
A
#
# COMPACT_ATOMS: atom_id res chain seq x y z
N MET A 1 -39.12 36.63 4.33
CA MET A 1 -37.91 35.78 4.27
C MET A 1 -38.27 34.46 4.93
N SER A 2 -38.59 33.49 4.08
CA SER A 2 -39.55 32.41 4.30
C SER A 2 -38.90 31.14 4.84
N ALA A 3 -39.70 30.18 5.30
CA ALA A 3 -39.30 28.91 5.92
C ALA A 3 -38.10 28.18 5.29
N CYS A 4 -37.83 28.36 3.99
CA CYS A 4 -36.65 27.85 3.30
C CYS A 4 -35.32 28.38 3.89
N CYS A 5 -35.25 29.66 4.24
CA CYS A 5 -34.06 30.28 4.83
C CYS A 5 -33.81 29.76 6.25
N SER A 6 -34.88 29.58 7.04
CA SER A 6 -34.79 29.00 8.39
C SER A 6 -34.39 27.52 8.37
N TRP A 7 -34.92 26.75 7.42
CA TRP A 7 -34.54 25.34 7.22
C TRP A 7 -33.07 25.21 6.79
N LEU A 8 -32.63 26.01 5.82
CA LEU A 8 -31.24 25.99 5.35
C LEU A 8 -30.28 26.38 6.48
N PHE A 9 -30.59 27.45 7.22
CA PHE A 9 -29.80 27.87 8.37
C PHE A 9 -29.70 26.76 9.43
N ARG A 10 -30.82 26.10 9.75
CA ARG A 10 -30.84 24.99 10.70
C ARG A 10 -29.96 23.83 10.21
N ARG A 11 -30.02 23.46 8.93
CA ARG A 11 -29.18 22.38 8.36
C ARG A 11 -27.70 22.73 8.39
N LEU A 12 -27.34 23.97 8.06
CA LEU A 12 -25.96 24.44 8.16
C LEU A 12 -25.45 24.43 9.60
N PHE A 13 -26.28 24.86 10.54
CA PHE A 13 -25.95 24.83 11.97
C PHE A 13 -25.77 23.39 12.47
N GLU A 14 -26.69 22.48 12.18
CA GLU A 14 -26.58 21.06 12.51
C GLU A 14 -25.30 20.44 11.92
N GLY A 15 -24.99 20.74 10.66
CA GLY A 15 -23.75 20.29 10.00
C GLY A 15 -22.49 20.85 10.66
N ALA A 16 -22.49 22.13 11.03
CA ALA A 16 -21.37 22.75 11.74
C ALA A 16 -21.16 22.14 13.13
N VAL A 17 -22.24 21.82 13.86
CA VAL A 17 -22.15 21.13 15.15
C VAL A 17 -21.54 19.73 14.96
N VAL A 18 -22.00 18.94 13.99
CA VAL A 18 -21.43 17.62 13.70
C VAL A 18 -19.94 17.73 13.33
N PHE A 19 -19.58 18.71 12.49
CA PHE A 19 -18.19 19.00 12.15
C PHE A 19 -17.34 19.29 13.39
N CYS A 20 -17.78 20.23 14.23
CA CYS A 20 -17.06 20.60 15.44
C CYS A 20 -16.92 19.43 16.42
N VAL A 21 -17.98 18.65 16.62
CA VAL A 21 -17.95 17.45 17.48
C VAL A 21 -16.93 16.46 16.93
N LEU A 22 -17.00 16.10 15.65
CA LEU A 22 -16.08 15.13 15.07
C LEU A 22 -14.64 15.64 15.08
N VAL A 23 -14.37 16.92 14.82
CA VAL A 23 -12.98 17.44 14.73
C VAL A 23 -12.35 17.67 16.11
N PHE A 24 -13.10 18.21 17.06
CA PHE A 24 -12.54 18.73 18.32
C PHE A 24 -12.81 17.85 19.53
N LEU A 25 -13.80 16.94 19.50
CA LEU A 25 -14.02 16.03 20.62
C LEU A 25 -12.83 15.03 20.71
N PRO A 26 -12.16 14.93 21.88
CA PRO A 26 -11.10 13.95 22.07
C PRO A 26 -11.65 12.52 22.13
N GLY A 27 -10.81 11.54 21.85
CA GLY A 27 -11.16 10.11 21.94
C GLY A 27 -11.89 9.52 20.73
N ILE A 28 -12.39 10.33 19.80
CA ILE A 28 -12.98 9.80 18.55
C ILE A 28 -11.86 9.23 17.65
N PRO A 29 -11.94 7.95 17.24
CA PRO A 29 -10.97 7.34 16.32
C PRO A 29 -11.08 7.92 14.91
N PRO A 30 -10.01 7.91 14.10
CA PRO A 30 -8.74 7.25 14.39
C PRO A 30 -7.77 8.15 15.18
N GLN A 31 -6.80 7.54 15.86
CA GLN A 31 -5.71 8.25 16.54
C GLN A 31 -4.56 8.45 15.55
N MET A 32 -4.69 9.46 14.70
CA MET A 32 -3.73 9.79 13.64
C MET A 32 -3.39 11.28 13.66
N SER A 33 -2.25 11.63 13.07
CA SER A 33 -1.84 13.02 12.89
C SER A 33 -2.41 13.60 11.59
N PHE A 34 -2.71 14.90 11.63
CA PHE A 34 -3.23 15.66 10.49
C PHE A 34 -2.54 17.03 10.43
N THR A 35 -1.59 17.21 9.52
CA THR A 35 -0.81 18.42 9.30
C THR A 35 -0.88 18.83 7.84
N ALA A 36 -0.94 20.13 7.56
CA ALA A 36 -1.06 20.60 6.17
C ALA A 36 0.16 20.17 5.34
N PHE A 37 -0.08 19.61 4.16
CA PHE A 37 0.95 19.31 3.19
C PHE A 37 0.50 19.64 1.77
N SER A 38 1.46 19.82 0.88
CA SER A 38 1.23 19.97 -0.55
C SER A 38 1.56 18.69 -1.30
N VAL A 39 0.83 18.48 -2.38
CA VAL A 39 1.08 17.44 -3.38
C VAL A 39 1.43 18.15 -4.68
N THR A 40 2.54 17.76 -5.30
CA THR A 40 2.97 18.32 -6.58
C THR A 40 1.96 17.99 -7.67
N GLU A 41 1.61 18.97 -8.50
CA GLU A 41 0.69 18.77 -9.61
C GLU A 41 1.19 17.66 -10.56
N PRO A 42 0.30 16.81 -11.08
CA PRO A 42 0.71 15.77 -12.00
C PRO A 42 1.26 16.36 -13.29
N VAL A 43 2.36 15.78 -13.78
CA VAL A 43 2.93 16.10 -15.09
C VAL A 43 1.92 15.83 -16.19
N GLU A 44 1.97 16.64 -17.25
CA GLU A 44 1.11 16.42 -18.41
C GLU A 44 1.47 15.11 -19.12
N LEU A 45 0.46 14.42 -19.66
CA LEU A 45 0.63 13.20 -20.46
C LEU A 45 1.18 13.50 -21.88
N LYS A 46 2.39 14.06 -21.93
CA LYS A 46 3.10 14.43 -23.16
C LYS A 46 4.52 13.87 -23.14
N GLY A 47 5.13 13.76 -24.32
CA GLY A 47 6.49 13.24 -24.47
C GLY A 47 6.61 11.82 -23.94
N VAL A 48 7.50 11.59 -22.96
CA VAL A 48 7.70 10.26 -22.34
C VAL A 48 6.49 9.78 -21.53
N PHE A 49 5.58 10.68 -21.16
CA PHE A 49 4.33 10.39 -20.46
C PHE A 49 3.12 10.28 -21.41
N ALA A 50 3.33 10.34 -22.73
CA ALA A 50 2.24 10.25 -23.68
C ALA A 50 1.50 8.91 -23.58
N VAL A 51 0.18 8.98 -23.66
CA VAL A 51 -0.69 7.80 -23.69
C VAL A 51 -0.33 6.93 -24.90
N ASN A 52 -0.30 5.61 -24.69
CA ASN A 52 -0.10 4.61 -25.71
C ASN A 52 -1.01 3.40 -25.45
N ASP A 53 -1.08 2.52 -26.43
CA ASP A 53 -1.94 1.35 -26.54
C ASP A 53 -1.17 0.02 -26.36
N LYS A 54 0.06 0.06 -25.83
CA LYS A 54 0.91 -1.14 -25.74
C LYS A 54 0.34 -2.26 -24.85
N LEU A 55 -0.55 -1.90 -23.93
CA LEU A 55 -1.26 -2.84 -23.05
C LEU A 55 -2.68 -3.11 -23.56
N ASP A 56 -3.07 -2.57 -24.71
CA ASP A 56 -4.34 -2.92 -25.35
C ASP A 56 -4.21 -4.32 -25.94
N GLY A 57 -5.20 -5.16 -25.68
CA GLY A 57 -5.22 -6.56 -26.15
C GLY A 57 -4.42 -7.55 -25.30
N ILE A 58 -4.03 -7.19 -24.07
CA ILE A 58 -3.49 -8.18 -23.12
C ILE A 58 -4.49 -9.30 -22.86
N GLU A 59 -3.98 -10.53 -22.80
CA GLU A 59 -4.75 -11.68 -22.36
C GLU A 59 -4.97 -11.63 -20.84
N LYS A 60 -6.20 -11.92 -20.40
CA LYS A 60 -6.56 -12.00 -18.99
C LYS A 60 -6.67 -13.46 -18.57
N LEU A 61 -5.61 -13.98 -17.95
CA LEU A 61 -5.60 -15.32 -17.39
C LEU A 61 -6.42 -15.39 -16.10
N PHE A 62 -7.09 -16.52 -15.86
CA PHE A 62 -7.83 -16.84 -14.63
C PHE A 62 -8.89 -15.79 -14.24
N ASN A 63 -9.50 -15.15 -15.24
CA ASN A 63 -10.49 -14.11 -15.01
C ASN A 63 -11.67 -14.67 -14.20
N GLN A 64 -11.97 -14.03 -13.06
CA GLN A 64 -12.98 -14.46 -12.08
C GLN A 64 -12.66 -15.76 -11.30
N GLU A 65 -11.57 -16.45 -11.60
CA GLU A 65 -11.15 -17.67 -10.89
C GLU A 65 -10.32 -17.36 -9.63
N ILE A 66 -9.49 -16.31 -9.70
CA ILE A 66 -8.66 -15.85 -8.59
C ILE A 66 -9.06 -14.44 -8.15
N LYS A 67 -8.79 -14.12 -6.87
CA LYS A 67 -9.09 -12.81 -6.30
C LYS A 67 -7.85 -12.15 -5.72
N GLY A 68 -7.66 -10.89 -6.08
CA GLY A 68 -6.56 -10.06 -5.61
C GLY A 68 -5.17 -10.64 -5.85
N PRO A 69 -4.81 -11.13 -7.05
CA PRO A 69 -3.39 -11.37 -7.33
C PRO A 69 -2.61 -10.07 -7.10
N GLU A 70 -1.67 -10.10 -6.17
CA GLU A 70 -0.82 -8.96 -5.82
C GLU A 70 0.62 -9.42 -5.61
N GLY A 71 1.57 -8.52 -5.88
CA GLY A 71 3.01 -8.77 -5.82
C GLY A 71 3.47 -9.91 -6.72
N PHE A 72 4.17 -9.62 -7.82
CA PHE A 72 4.64 -10.66 -8.75
C PHE A 72 6.13 -10.91 -8.66
N ALA A 73 6.56 -12.16 -8.53
CA ALA A 73 7.97 -12.53 -8.68
C ALA A 73 8.14 -13.62 -9.74
N ILE A 74 9.25 -13.58 -10.45
CA ILE A 74 9.57 -14.54 -11.52
C ILE A 74 10.76 -15.38 -11.07
N PHE A 75 10.63 -16.70 -11.14
CA PHE A 75 11.73 -17.62 -10.90
C PHE A 75 11.53 -18.90 -11.69
N ASP A 76 12.61 -19.38 -12.31
CA ASP A 76 12.62 -20.64 -13.08
C ASP A 76 11.49 -20.70 -14.13
N GLY A 77 11.27 -19.58 -14.84
CA GLY A 77 10.25 -19.47 -15.89
C GLY A 77 8.80 -19.41 -15.42
N ALA A 78 8.53 -19.45 -14.11
CA ALA A 78 7.20 -19.35 -13.52
C ALA A 78 6.96 -17.98 -12.87
N VAL A 79 5.71 -17.52 -12.91
CA VAL A 79 5.26 -16.29 -12.24
C VAL A 79 4.59 -16.67 -10.93
N TYR A 80 5.05 -16.12 -9.82
CA TYR A 80 4.50 -16.31 -8.47
C TYR A 80 3.71 -15.08 -8.05
N THR A 81 2.59 -15.28 -7.38
CA THR A 81 1.74 -14.20 -6.86
C THR A 81 1.02 -14.63 -5.59
N GLY A 82 0.75 -13.67 -4.73
CA GLY A 82 -0.12 -13.85 -3.58
C GLY A 82 -1.58 -13.61 -3.94
N LEU A 83 -2.50 -14.39 -3.36
CA LEU A 83 -3.94 -14.20 -3.51
C LEU A 83 -4.54 -13.62 -2.22
N LYS A 84 -5.79 -13.15 -2.32
CA LYS A 84 -6.57 -12.74 -1.15
C LYS A 84 -6.81 -13.96 -0.26
N GLY A 85 -6.49 -13.84 1.02
CA GLY A 85 -6.56 -14.95 1.98
C GLY A 85 -5.26 -15.76 2.11
N GLY A 86 -4.09 -15.16 1.86
CA GLY A 86 -2.79 -15.73 2.24
C GLY A 86 -2.23 -16.84 1.36
N ARG A 87 -2.95 -17.32 0.34
CA ARG A 87 -2.43 -18.34 -0.58
C ARG A 87 -1.35 -17.79 -1.51
N LEU A 88 -0.25 -18.53 -1.61
CA LEU A 88 0.81 -18.31 -2.60
C LEU A 88 0.64 -19.31 -3.74
N VAL A 89 0.52 -18.79 -4.96
CA VAL A 89 0.36 -19.60 -6.17
C VAL A 89 1.44 -19.27 -7.18
N LYS A 90 1.64 -20.18 -8.13
CA LYS A 90 2.43 -19.93 -9.34
C LYS A 90 1.64 -20.24 -10.60
N VAL A 91 1.95 -19.49 -11.64
CA VAL A 91 1.43 -19.67 -13.00
C VAL A 91 2.49 -20.34 -13.84
N VAL A 92 2.14 -21.48 -14.44
CA VAL A 92 2.97 -22.23 -15.39
C VAL A 92 2.15 -22.46 -16.65
N GLY A 93 2.45 -21.71 -17.72
CA GLY A 93 1.55 -21.62 -18.87
C GLY A 93 0.17 -21.09 -18.43
N ASP A 94 -0.90 -21.79 -18.81
CA ASP A 94 -2.28 -21.42 -18.46
C ASP A 94 -2.80 -22.15 -17.22
N THR A 95 -1.90 -22.71 -16.40
CA THR A 95 -2.27 -23.46 -15.19
C THR A 95 -1.83 -22.72 -13.93
N LEU A 96 -2.77 -22.62 -12.98
CA LEU A 96 -2.52 -22.14 -11.63
C LEU A 96 -2.14 -23.32 -10.73
N VAL A 97 -1.02 -23.21 -10.02
CA VAL A 97 -0.51 -24.25 -9.13
C VAL A 97 -0.31 -23.65 -7.74
N ASP A 98 -0.86 -24.31 -6.71
CA ASP A 98 -0.61 -23.97 -5.32
C ASP A 98 0.85 -24.22 -4.93
N VAL A 99 1.45 -23.25 -4.24
CA VAL A 99 2.83 -23.33 -3.77
C VAL A 99 2.88 -23.47 -2.25
N ALA A 100 2.20 -22.57 -1.54
CA ALA A 100 2.14 -22.57 -0.09
C ALA A 100 0.86 -21.89 0.39
N ASP A 101 0.39 -22.28 1.56
CA ASP A 101 -0.71 -21.63 2.26
C ASP A 101 -0.14 -20.89 3.48
N LEU A 102 -0.07 -19.55 3.39
CA LEU A 102 0.37 -18.68 4.49
C LEU A 102 -0.84 -18.08 5.21
N SER A 103 -2.05 -18.62 4.98
CA SER A 103 -3.26 -18.12 5.62
C SER A 103 -3.25 -18.36 7.12
N HIS A 104 -3.96 -17.47 7.82
CA HIS A 104 -4.25 -17.61 9.24
C HIS A 104 -5.76 -17.80 9.45
N PRO A 105 -6.18 -18.31 10.62
CA PRO A 105 -7.60 -18.48 10.92
C PRO A 105 -8.38 -17.17 10.76
N CYS A 106 -9.39 -17.18 9.90
CA CYS A 106 -10.23 -16.02 9.63
C CYS A 106 -11.66 -16.42 9.30
N GLU A 107 -12.59 -15.48 9.35
CA GLU A 107 -14.03 -15.76 9.18
C GLU A 107 -14.43 -15.93 7.70
N GLY A 108 -13.63 -15.40 6.78
CA GLY A 108 -13.86 -15.48 5.35
C GLY A 108 -13.05 -14.44 4.59
N MET A 109 -13.17 -14.42 3.25
CA MET A 109 -12.36 -13.52 2.42
C MET A 109 -12.50 -12.03 2.77
N TRP A 110 -13.61 -11.57 3.37
CA TRP A 110 -13.75 -10.18 3.81
C TRP A 110 -12.87 -9.83 5.02
N ASP A 111 -12.33 -10.84 5.71
CA ASP A 111 -11.54 -10.72 6.93
C ASP A 111 -10.03 -10.73 6.63
N GLU A 112 -9.61 -9.94 5.64
CA GLU A 112 -8.22 -9.94 5.13
C GLU A 112 -7.18 -9.65 6.21
N VAL A 113 -7.55 -8.85 7.21
CA VAL A 113 -6.71 -8.51 8.36
C VAL A 113 -6.30 -9.75 9.15
N HIS A 114 -7.16 -10.77 9.22
CA HIS A 114 -6.85 -12.03 9.90
C HIS A 114 -6.50 -13.17 8.94
N CYS A 115 -6.96 -13.15 7.68
CA CYS A 115 -6.64 -14.25 6.76
C CYS A 115 -5.17 -14.23 6.31
N GLY A 116 -4.48 -13.11 6.43
CA GLY A 116 -3.19 -12.88 5.79
C GLY A 116 -3.35 -12.39 4.34
N ARG A 117 -2.38 -11.60 3.91
CA ARG A 117 -2.40 -10.94 2.61
C ARG A 117 -0.99 -10.64 2.14
N ILE A 118 -0.57 -11.38 1.13
CA ILE A 118 0.73 -11.20 0.50
C ILE A 118 0.68 -10.00 -0.46
N LEU A 119 1.48 -8.97 -0.20
CA LEU A 119 1.54 -7.73 -1.00
C LEU A 119 2.82 -7.63 -1.84
N GLY A 120 3.93 -8.15 -1.32
CA GLY A 120 5.25 -8.03 -1.93
C GLY A 120 6.05 -9.31 -1.85
N MET A 121 6.92 -9.54 -2.84
CA MET A 121 7.77 -10.72 -2.86
C MET A 121 9.01 -10.57 -3.74
N ASN A 122 10.08 -11.27 -3.34
CA ASN A 122 11.34 -11.29 -4.05
C ASN A 122 12.07 -12.61 -3.82
N PHE A 123 12.62 -13.19 -4.89
CA PHE A 123 13.48 -14.37 -4.80
C PHE A 123 14.91 -13.96 -4.49
N ASP A 124 15.60 -14.78 -3.69
CA ASP A 124 17.05 -14.80 -3.71
C ASP A 124 17.58 -15.60 -4.92
N LYS A 125 18.90 -15.54 -5.13
CA LYS A 125 19.57 -16.29 -6.20
C LYS A 125 19.49 -17.81 -6.07
N ASN A 126 19.14 -18.33 -4.89
CA ASN A 126 19.05 -19.77 -4.61
C ASN A 126 17.62 -20.31 -4.81
N GLY A 127 16.66 -19.45 -5.15
CA GLY A 127 15.25 -19.82 -5.33
C GLY A 127 14.44 -19.86 -4.05
N VAL A 128 14.95 -19.27 -2.97
CA VAL A 128 14.16 -19.00 -1.77
C VAL A 128 13.32 -17.76 -2.02
N LEU A 129 12.01 -17.87 -1.81
CA LEU A 129 11.09 -16.74 -1.93
C LEU A 129 10.92 -16.05 -0.58
N TYR A 130 11.08 -14.73 -0.56
CA TYR A 130 10.73 -13.91 0.59
C TYR A 130 9.43 -13.18 0.30
N VAL A 131 8.50 -13.23 1.24
CA VAL A 131 7.13 -12.76 1.07
C VAL A 131 6.78 -11.78 2.18
N ALA A 132 6.34 -10.58 1.80
CA ALA A 132 5.76 -9.59 2.69
C ALA A 132 4.27 -9.88 2.84
N ASP A 133 3.89 -10.35 4.02
CA ASP A 133 2.50 -10.41 4.45
C ASP A 133 2.12 -9.12 5.17
N ALA A 134 1.04 -8.49 4.70
CA ALA A 134 0.50 -7.23 5.18
C ALA A 134 0.40 -7.13 6.70
N GLN A 135 0.03 -8.23 7.35
CA GLN A 135 -0.40 -8.27 8.74
C GLN A 135 0.59 -9.00 9.62
N TYR A 136 1.27 -10.02 9.10
CA TYR A 136 2.08 -10.94 9.91
C TYR A 136 3.59 -10.72 9.83
N GLY A 137 4.08 -9.96 8.85
CA GLY A 137 5.50 -9.66 8.68
C GLY A 137 6.10 -10.24 7.42
N VAL A 138 7.33 -10.74 7.49
CA VAL A 138 8.01 -11.32 6.33
C VAL A 138 8.25 -12.80 6.54
N TYR A 139 7.88 -13.61 5.55
CA TYR A 139 8.11 -15.04 5.51
C TYR A 139 9.23 -15.40 4.53
N GLN A 140 9.92 -16.50 4.83
CA GLN A 140 10.80 -17.20 3.91
C GLN A 140 10.07 -18.48 3.48
N VAL A 141 9.98 -18.73 2.16
CA VAL A 141 9.23 -19.83 1.57
C VAL A 141 10.13 -20.62 0.62
N ASN A 142 10.17 -21.95 0.82
CA ASN A 142 10.73 -22.89 -0.13
C ASN A 142 9.66 -23.26 -1.16
N VAL A 143 9.74 -22.70 -2.36
CA VAL A 143 8.71 -22.87 -3.40
C VAL A 143 8.65 -24.28 -4.01
N LYS A 144 9.61 -25.16 -3.67
CA LYS A 144 9.60 -26.56 -4.10
C LYS A 144 8.85 -27.46 -3.13
N THR A 145 8.93 -27.17 -1.83
CA THR A 145 8.32 -28.00 -0.77
C THR A 145 7.06 -27.38 -0.19
N GLY A 146 6.85 -26.08 -0.37
CA GLY A 146 5.79 -25.30 0.30
C GLY A 146 6.11 -24.97 1.76
N GLU A 147 7.24 -25.45 2.29
CA GLU A 147 7.69 -25.16 3.65
C GLU A 147 8.01 -23.67 3.78
N HIS A 148 7.54 -23.07 4.86
CA HIS A 148 7.73 -21.66 5.12
C HIS A 148 7.96 -21.38 6.60
N SER A 149 8.67 -20.30 6.88
CA SER A 149 8.94 -19.84 8.24
C SER A 149 8.91 -18.32 8.31
N LEU A 150 8.50 -17.79 9.47
CA LEU A 150 8.46 -16.35 9.70
C LEU A 150 9.89 -15.83 9.93
N LEU A 151 10.37 -14.97 9.04
CA LEU A 151 11.68 -14.32 9.15
C LEU A 151 11.67 -13.26 10.25
N PHE A 152 10.64 -12.41 10.26
CA PHE A 152 10.34 -11.50 11.36
C PHE A 152 8.85 -11.15 11.39
N SER A 153 8.35 -10.85 12.59
CA SER A 153 6.95 -10.47 12.80
C SER A 153 6.78 -8.95 12.77
N SER A 154 5.71 -8.49 12.12
CA SER A 154 5.17 -7.12 12.16
C SER A 154 4.77 -6.65 13.57
N GLU A 155 4.43 -7.58 14.46
CA GLU A 155 3.98 -7.32 15.83
C GLU A 155 5.08 -6.73 16.72
N LYS A 156 6.34 -6.99 16.39
CA LYS A 156 7.48 -6.46 17.13
C LYS A 156 7.70 -5.00 16.74
N PRO A 157 7.56 -4.03 17.67
CA PRO A 157 7.79 -2.63 17.37
C PRO A 157 9.25 -2.40 16.95
N ILE A 158 9.45 -1.61 15.91
CA ILE A 158 10.75 -1.12 15.46
C ILE A 158 10.76 0.38 15.69
N GLU A 159 11.71 0.85 16.50
CA GLU A 159 11.78 2.24 16.97
C GLU A 159 10.44 2.72 17.58
N GLY A 160 9.83 1.87 18.40
CA GLY A 160 8.61 2.19 19.15
C GLY A 160 7.29 2.08 18.38
N LYS A 161 7.30 1.83 17.07
CA LYS A 161 6.08 1.69 16.24
C LYS A 161 6.01 0.29 15.61
N LYS A 162 4.85 -0.37 15.67
CA LYS A 162 4.58 -1.61 14.92
C LYS A 162 4.47 -1.34 13.42
N ALA A 163 4.77 -2.33 12.59
CA ALA A 163 4.55 -2.26 11.14
C ALA A 163 3.14 -2.78 10.85
N ILE A 164 2.14 -1.90 10.77
CA ILE A 164 0.73 -2.29 10.67
C ILE A 164 0.38 -2.80 9.26
N LEU A 165 1.07 -2.30 8.24
CA LEU A 165 0.84 -2.68 6.85
C LEU A 165 2.18 -2.90 6.13
N VAL A 166 2.75 -4.09 6.28
CA VAL A 166 4.00 -4.49 5.56
C VAL A 166 3.68 -4.66 4.08
N ASN A 167 4.43 -4.04 3.18
CA ASN A 167 4.02 -3.96 1.78
C ASN A 167 5.01 -4.64 0.82
N SER A 168 6.16 -4.01 0.56
CA SER A 168 7.10 -4.50 -0.45
C SER A 168 8.45 -4.83 0.17
N LEU A 169 9.20 -5.70 -0.50
CA LEU A 169 10.59 -6.02 -0.15
C LEU A 169 11.44 -6.25 -1.40
N VAL A 170 12.75 -6.03 -1.26
CA VAL A 170 13.78 -6.36 -2.25
C VAL A 170 15.06 -6.79 -1.53
N LEU A 171 15.75 -7.78 -2.08
CA LEU A 171 17.01 -8.30 -1.53
C LEU A 171 18.20 -7.72 -2.30
N SER A 172 19.30 -7.53 -1.59
CA SER A 172 20.61 -7.42 -2.25
C SER A 172 20.92 -8.72 -3.00
N SER A 173 21.75 -8.63 -4.02
CA SER A 173 22.17 -9.72 -4.91
C SER A 173 22.84 -10.88 -4.18
N ASP A 174 23.49 -10.61 -3.05
CA ASP A 174 24.06 -11.61 -2.16
C ASP A 174 23.08 -12.14 -1.09
N ALA A 175 21.86 -11.60 -1.05
CA ALA A 175 20.82 -11.85 -0.05
C ALA A 175 21.28 -11.63 1.41
N SER A 176 22.30 -10.79 1.63
CA SER A 176 22.75 -10.41 2.98
C SER A 176 21.89 -9.31 3.60
N THR A 177 21.23 -8.51 2.77
CA THR A 177 20.42 -7.36 3.18
C THR A 177 19.06 -7.38 2.48
N MET A 178 18.00 -7.14 3.25
CA MET A 178 16.66 -6.89 2.75
C MET A 178 16.29 -5.43 2.95
N TYR A 179 15.73 -4.80 1.93
CA TYR A 179 15.07 -3.50 2.04
C TYR A 179 13.57 -3.73 1.96
N TRP A 180 12.82 -3.19 2.91
CA TRP A 180 11.38 -3.44 2.98
C TRP A 180 10.61 -2.23 3.48
N THR A 181 9.34 -2.17 3.12
CA THR A 181 8.44 -1.06 3.44
C THR A 181 7.30 -1.49 4.33
N THR A 182 6.90 -0.58 5.22
CA THR A 182 5.56 -0.59 5.82
C THR A 182 4.82 0.63 5.30
N SER A 183 3.66 0.45 4.67
CA SER A 183 2.87 1.56 4.12
C SER A 183 2.27 2.43 5.21
N SER A 184 1.91 1.83 6.34
CA SER A 184 1.37 2.54 7.49
C SER A 184 1.80 1.91 8.79
N THR A 185 1.89 2.72 9.84
CA THR A 185 1.96 2.28 11.24
C THR A 185 0.68 2.61 12.01
N GLU A 186 -0.38 3.01 11.32
CA GLU A 186 -1.60 3.55 11.92
C GLU A 186 -2.88 2.89 11.39
N ALA A 187 -2.87 2.34 10.16
CA ALA A 187 -4.03 1.72 9.54
C ALA A 187 -3.68 0.43 8.79
N ASN A 188 -4.58 -0.55 8.87
CA ASN A 188 -4.50 -1.81 8.15
C ASN A 188 -4.87 -1.64 6.67
N LEU A 189 -4.66 -2.69 5.88
CA LEU A 189 -5.03 -2.71 4.46
C LEU A 189 -6.52 -2.39 4.24
N GLU A 190 -7.41 -2.95 5.06
CA GLU A 190 -8.85 -2.69 4.94
C GLU A 190 -9.18 -1.21 5.10
N ASP A 191 -8.44 -0.49 5.94
CA ASP A 191 -8.62 0.92 6.26
C ASP A 191 -7.73 1.84 5.40
N GLY A 192 -7.39 1.40 4.19
CA GLY A 192 -6.52 2.14 3.26
C GLY A 192 -6.97 3.58 3.00
N LEU A 193 -8.29 3.85 3.02
CA LEU A 193 -8.81 5.22 2.91
C LEU A 193 -8.36 6.12 4.07
N LEU A 194 -8.22 5.59 5.29
CA LEU A 194 -7.68 6.34 6.43
C LEU A 194 -6.21 6.69 6.18
N SER A 195 -5.44 5.79 5.57
CA SER A 195 -4.05 6.08 5.18
C SER A 195 -3.93 7.17 4.11
N LEU A 196 -4.95 7.37 3.27
CA LEU A 196 -4.99 8.47 2.29
C LEU A 196 -5.32 9.83 2.94
N LEU A 197 -6.00 9.83 4.08
CA LEU A 197 -6.45 11.03 4.79
C LEU A 197 -5.46 11.47 5.88
N GLY A 198 -4.80 10.51 6.54
CA GLY A 198 -3.82 10.78 7.58
C GLY A 198 -2.53 11.37 7.03
N ASP A 199 -1.67 11.81 7.95
CA ASP A 199 -0.29 12.13 7.62
C ASP A 199 0.52 10.86 7.33
N GLY A 200 1.68 11.03 6.68
CA GLY A 200 2.57 9.93 6.37
C GLY A 200 3.07 9.21 7.62
N SER A 201 2.83 7.89 7.68
CA SER A 201 3.36 6.98 8.69
C SER A 201 4.12 5.80 8.08
N GLY A 202 4.29 5.78 6.76
CA GLY A 202 5.03 4.75 6.04
C GLY A 202 6.53 4.88 6.25
N ARG A 203 7.23 3.74 6.21
CA ARG A 203 8.66 3.66 6.52
C ARG A 203 9.41 2.74 5.57
N LEU A 204 10.67 3.06 5.33
CA LEU A 204 11.65 2.21 4.66
C LEU A 204 12.67 1.69 5.68
N PHE A 205 12.90 0.39 5.66
CA PHE A 205 13.89 -0.26 6.51
C PHE A 205 14.96 -0.96 5.69
N LYS A 206 16.16 -1.02 6.27
CA LYS A 206 17.17 -2.03 6.01
C LYS A 206 17.03 -3.14 7.05
N PHE A 207 17.12 -4.39 6.64
CA PHE A 207 17.17 -5.55 7.52
C PHE A 207 18.41 -6.39 7.19
N ASP A 208 19.25 -6.61 8.19
CA ASP A 208 20.44 -7.45 8.06
C ASP A 208 20.07 -8.92 8.30
N MET A 209 20.30 -9.76 7.29
CA MET A 209 19.87 -11.15 7.30
C MET A 209 20.64 -12.01 8.29
N LYS A 210 21.84 -11.59 8.72
CA LYS A 210 22.71 -12.32 9.65
C LYS A 210 22.43 -11.92 11.09
N THR A 211 22.41 -10.62 11.39
CA THR A 211 22.19 -10.11 12.75
C THR A 211 20.72 -10.03 13.11
N LYS A 212 19.81 -10.12 12.12
CA LYS A 212 18.36 -9.98 12.27
C LYS A 212 17.96 -8.61 12.85
N THR A 213 18.70 -7.57 12.50
CA THR A 213 18.48 -6.20 12.99
C THR A 213 17.85 -5.32 11.92
N HIS A 214 16.89 -4.50 12.33
CA HIS A 214 16.27 -3.46 11.51
C HIS A 214 17.00 -2.13 11.70
N THR A 215 17.18 -1.38 10.60
CA THR A 215 17.64 0.00 10.61
C THR A 215 16.65 0.84 9.82
N LEU A 216 16.07 1.86 10.46
CA LEU A 216 15.18 2.81 9.80
C LEU A 216 16.00 3.68 8.83
N LEU A 217 15.58 3.73 7.57
CA LEU A 217 16.22 4.55 6.54
C LEU A 217 15.42 5.81 6.23
N MET A 218 14.09 5.68 6.14
CA MET A 218 13.17 6.80 5.90
C MET A 218 11.90 6.62 6.74
N ASP A 219 11.41 7.71 7.33
CA ASP A 219 10.18 7.77 8.12
C ASP A 219 9.17 8.75 7.52
N ASN A 220 7.92 8.67 7.95
CA ASN A 220 6.81 9.58 7.62
C ASN A 220 6.51 9.72 6.11
N LEU A 221 6.69 8.63 5.36
CA LEU A 221 6.25 8.54 3.96
C LEU A 221 4.72 8.39 3.90
N HIS A 222 4.06 9.14 3.02
CA HIS A 222 2.63 9.03 2.78
C HIS A 222 2.35 7.77 1.94
N PHE A 223 2.18 6.66 2.66
CA PHE A 223 1.96 5.33 2.11
C PHE A 223 3.18 4.81 1.33
N ALA A 224 4.18 4.31 2.07
CA ALA A 224 5.38 3.70 1.48
C ALA A 224 5.02 2.33 0.86
N ASN A 225 5.04 2.25 -0.46
CA ASN A 225 4.54 1.09 -1.20
C ASN A 225 5.70 0.28 -1.77
N GLY A 226 5.88 0.27 -3.09
CA GLY A 226 6.95 -0.45 -3.77
C GLY A 226 8.37 0.00 -3.37
N VAL A 227 9.29 -0.97 -3.35
CA VAL A 227 10.73 -0.74 -3.16
C VAL A 227 11.55 -1.54 -4.18
N ALA A 228 12.57 -0.92 -4.78
CA ALA A 228 13.45 -1.58 -5.74
C ALA A 228 14.89 -1.07 -5.64
N LEU A 229 15.88 -1.96 -5.79
CA LEU A 229 17.29 -1.59 -5.82
C LEU A 229 17.71 -1.12 -7.23
N SER A 230 18.68 -0.21 -7.27
CA SER A 230 19.40 0.08 -8.50
C SER A 230 20.23 -1.11 -8.94
N LEU A 231 20.62 -1.14 -10.23
CA LEU A 231 21.43 -2.24 -10.78
C LEU A 231 22.78 -2.41 -10.08
N LYS A 232 23.36 -1.31 -9.56
CA LYS A 232 24.65 -1.32 -8.86
C LYS A 232 24.50 -1.41 -7.34
N GLU A 233 23.26 -1.47 -6.85
CA GLU A 233 22.92 -1.40 -5.43
C GLU A 233 23.59 -0.21 -4.73
N ASP A 234 23.73 0.90 -5.44
CA ASP A 234 24.25 2.17 -4.93
C ASP A 234 23.13 3.06 -4.37
N PHE A 235 21.88 2.77 -4.73
CA PHE A 235 20.69 3.37 -4.15
C PHE A 235 19.49 2.42 -4.19
N VAL A 236 18.47 2.74 -3.40
CA VAL A 236 17.15 2.10 -3.40
C VAL A 236 16.07 3.14 -3.73
N VAL A 237 15.10 2.75 -4.55
CA VAL A 237 13.95 3.56 -4.95
C VAL A 237 12.72 3.14 -4.16
N ILE A 238 11.92 4.12 -3.73
CA ILE A 238 10.72 3.90 -2.91
C ILE A 238 9.56 4.71 -3.48
N ALA A 239 8.40 4.07 -3.61
CA ALA A 239 7.16 4.74 -3.99
C ALA A 239 6.47 5.38 -2.77
N GLU A 240 6.19 6.68 -2.84
CA GLU A 240 5.29 7.37 -1.90
C GLU A 240 3.95 7.61 -2.60
N THR A 241 3.03 6.67 -2.41
CA THR A 241 1.80 6.52 -3.20
C THR A 241 0.92 7.77 -3.16
N VAL A 242 0.62 8.29 -1.96
CA VAL A 242 -0.32 9.42 -1.79
C VAL A 242 0.23 10.71 -2.38
N ARG A 243 1.55 10.92 -2.34
CA ARG A 243 2.18 12.11 -2.93
C ARG A 243 2.49 11.97 -4.42
N GLY A 244 2.24 10.80 -5.00
CA GLY A 244 2.48 10.57 -6.43
C GLY A 244 3.94 10.79 -6.82
N ARG A 245 4.89 10.27 -6.04
CA ARG A 245 6.32 10.49 -6.29
C ARG A 245 7.18 9.29 -5.91
N LEU A 246 8.39 9.25 -6.45
CA LEU A 246 9.43 8.30 -6.11
C LEU A 246 10.55 9.00 -5.36
N HIS A 247 11.09 8.33 -4.36
CA HIS A 247 12.31 8.73 -3.66
C HIS A 247 13.47 7.85 -4.08
N ARG A 248 14.67 8.41 -4.01
CA ARG A 248 15.93 7.68 -4.06
C ARG A 248 16.65 7.84 -2.73
N TYR A 249 16.99 6.73 -2.08
CA TYR A 249 17.83 6.68 -0.91
C TYR A 249 19.20 6.11 -1.27
N TRP A 250 20.26 6.89 -1.06
CA TRP A 250 21.62 6.51 -1.42
C TRP A 250 22.23 5.53 -0.42
N LEU A 251 22.66 4.37 -0.91
CA LEU A 251 23.27 3.30 -0.12
C LEU A 251 24.80 3.38 -0.11
N LYS A 252 25.39 3.90 -1.20
CA LYS A 252 26.84 3.99 -1.42
C LYS A 252 27.22 5.38 -1.94
N GLY A 253 28.52 5.67 -1.91
CA GLY A 253 29.09 6.91 -2.45
C GLY A 253 28.93 8.13 -1.54
N PRO A 254 29.25 9.34 -2.05
CA PRO A 254 29.31 10.56 -1.22
C PRO A 254 27.98 10.99 -0.59
N LYS A 255 26.85 10.56 -1.17
CA LYS A 255 25.49 10.84 -0.65
C LYS A 255 24.95 9.72 0.24
N ALA A 256 25.74 8.68 0.56
CA ALA A 256 25.26 7.54 1.35
C ALA A 256 24.56 7.99 2.64
N GLY A 257 23.39 7.42 2.90
CA GLY A 257 22.54 7.79 4.04
C GLY A 257 21.55 8.93 3.76
N GLN A 258 21.66 9.60 2.62
CA GLN A 258 20.76 10.69 2.23
C GLN A 258 19.65 10.19 1.30
N SER A 259 18.51 10.88 1.34
CA SER A 259 17.40 10.68 0.41
C SER A 259 17.08 11.95 -0.37
N GLU A 260 16.56 11.78 -1.57
CA GLU A 260 16.06 12.88 -2.41
C GLU A 260 14.86 12.41 -3.24
N VAL A 261 14.02 13.35 -3.65
CA VAL A 261 12.94 13.06 -4.60
C VAL A 261 13.59 12.69 -5.93
N PHE A 262 13.25 11.51 -6.44
CA PHE A 262 13.78 10.98 -7.69
C PHE A 262 12.90 11.39 -8.88
N ILE A 263 11.58 11.23 -8.73
CA ILE A 263 10.57 11.68 -9.70
C ILE A 263 9.41 12.25 -8.89
N ASP A 264 8.98 13.47 -9.20
CA ASP A 264 7.85 14.12 -8.55
C ASP A 264 6.67 14.29 -9.52
N GLY A 265 5.47 14.51 -8.97
CA GLY A 265 4.29 14.84 -9.77
C GLY A 265 3.91 13.75 -10.77
N LEU A 266 4.02 12.47 -10.43
CA LEU A 266 3.60 11.38 -11.31
C LEU A 266 2.11 11.54 -11.68
N PRO A 267 1.72 11.19 -12.93
CA PRO A 267 0.33 11.27 -13.39
C PRO A 267 -0.55 10.14 -12.83
N GLY A 268 -0.15 9.61 -11.68
CA GLY A 268 -0.89 8.63 -10.90
C GLY A 268 -0.15 8.29 -9.61
N MET A 269 -0.80 7.51 -8.76
CA MET A 269 -0.24 7.05 -7.49
C MET A 269 0.66 5.82 -7.71
N PRO A 270 1.98 5.89 -7.43
CA PRO A 270 2.89 4.78 -7.67
C PRO A 270 2.69 3.64 -6.68
N ASP A 271 2.89 2.42 -7.18
CA ASP A 271 2.75 1.17 -6.43
C ASP A 271 4.05 0.33 -6.52
N ASN A 272 3.95 -0.99 -6.56
CA ASN A 272 5.04 -1.96 -6.58
C ASN A 272 6.08 -1.69 -7.68
N LEU A 273 7.31 -1.42 -7.26
CA LEU A 273 8.43 -1.11 -8.16
C LEU A 273 9.13 -2.39 -8.60
N ARG A 274 9.51 -2.48 -9.88
CA ARG A 274 10.32 -3.59 -10.39
C ARG A 274 11.48 -3.09 -11.23
N GLN A 275 12.68 -3.55 -10.93
CA GLN A 275 13.86 -3.27 -11.75
C GLN A 275 13.81 -4.12 -13.03
N THR A 276 14.12 -3.51 -14.17
CA THR A 276 14.07 -4.13 -15.51
C THR A 276 15.31 -4.95 -15.89
N GLY A 277 16.34 -5.00 -15.03
CA GLY A 277 17.65 -5.58 -15.35
C GLY A 277 18.56 -4.69 -16.22
N HIS A 278 18.02 -3.66 -16.88
CA HIS A 278 18.77 -2.73 -17.73
C HIS A 278 18.95 -1.33 -17.11
N GLY A 279 18.94 -1.28 -15.77
CA GLY A 279 19.02 -0.01 -15.02
C GLY A 279 17.73 0.82 -15.01
N SER A 280 16.66 0.36 -15.63
CA SER A 280 15.34 1.02 -15.61
C SER A 280 14.40 0.39 -14.58
N PHE A 281 13.32 1.09 -14.23
CA PHE A 281 12.26 0.63 -13.32
C PHE A 281 10.89 0.65 -14.00
N PHE A 282 10.11 -0.40 -13.81
CA PHE A 282 8.66 -0.39 -14.04
C PHE A 282 7.95 0.17 -12.81
N VAL A 283 7.03 1.12 -13.06
CA VAL A 283 6.27 1.83 -12.04
C VAL A 283 4.79 1.79 -12.43
N PRO A 284 4.02 0.85 -11.86
CA PRO A 284 2.57 0.84 -12.01
C PRO A 284 1.95 1.99 -11.21
N LEU A 285 0.90 2.58 -11.77
CA LEU A 285 0.12 3.66 -11.19
C LEU A 285 -1.34 3.21 -11.01
N VAL A 286 -1.80 3.15 -9.76
CA VAL A 286 -3.09 2.52 -9.37
C VAL A 286 -4.29 3.48 -9.37
N ALA A 287 -4.02 4.79 -9.32
CA ALA A 287 -5.03 5.82 -9.42
C ALA A 287 -4.48 6.96 -10.26
N ALA A 288 -5.09 7.21 -11.42
CA ALA A 288 -4.65 8.26 -12.32
C ALA A 288 -4.84 9.65 -11.68
N ARG A 289 -3.87 10.54 -11.91
CA ARG A 289 -3.86 11.92 -11.41
C ARG A 289 -3.79 12.86 -12.61
N PHE A 290 -4.84 13.63 -12.83
CA PHE A 290 -4.92 14.57 -13.95
C PHE A 290 -5.32 15.96 -13.46
N ASN A 291 -4.77 17.01 -14.08
CA ASN A 291 -5.16 18.39 -13.75
C ASN A 291 -6.65 18.66 -14.01
N THR A 292 -7.27 17.97 -14.97
CA THR A 292 -8.69 18.07 -15.29
C THR A 292 -9.60 17.27 -14.33
N MET A 293 -9.03 16.31 -13.59
CA MET A 293 -9.76 15.45 -12.66
C MET A 293 -8.86 15.20 -11.43
N PRO A 294 -8.78 16.18 -10.52
CA PRO A 294 -7.92 16.06 -9.35
C PRO A 294 -8.46 14.97 -8.41
N VAL A 295 -7.56 14.15 -7.88
CA VAL A 295 -7.92 13.16 -6.87
C VAL A 295 -8.27 13.89 -5.58
N LEU A 296 -9.33 13.44 -4.89
CA LEU A 296 -9.83 14.10 -3.68
C LEU A 296 -8.72 14.30 -2.63
N SER A 297 -7.84 13.30 -2.46
CA SER A 297 -6.69 13.36 -1.54
C SER A 297 -5.78 14.55 -1.79
N ASP A 298 -5.52 14.88 -3.06
CA ASP A 298 -4.63 15.97 -3.46
C ASP A 298 -5.27 17.32 -3.13
N VAL A 299 -6.58 17.45 -3.39
CA VAL A 299 -7.34 18.68 -3.11
C VAL A 299 -7.41 18.96 -1.62
N ILE A 300 -7.61 17.93 -0.79
CA ILE A 300 -7.79 18.10 0.66
C ILE A 300 -6.48 18.04 1.47
N ALA A 301 -5.34 17.72 0.84
CA ALA A 301 -4.03 17.64 1.49
C ALA A 301 -3.68 18.89 2.33
N PRO A 302 -3.90 20.13 1.85
CA PRO A 302 -3.61 21.34 2.62
C PRO A 302 -4.58 21.60 3.78
N TYR A 303 -5.69 20.87 3.87
CA TYR A 303 -6.79 21.13 4.80
C TYR A 303 -6.91 20.05 5.89
N PRO A 304 -6.06 20.07 6.94
CA PRO A 304 -5.99 19.01 7.94
C PRO A 304 -7.30 18.79 8.71
N LEU A 305 -8.07 19.85 8.99
CA LEU A 305 -9.35 19.72 9.70
C LEU A 305 -10.41 18.99 8.86
N ILE A 306 -10.38 19.17 7.53
CA ILE A 306 -11.28 18.46 6.61
C ILE A 306 -10.90 16.98 6.56
N ARG A 307 -9.60 16.67 6.39
CA ARG A 307 -9.11 15.28 6.43
C ARG A 307 -9.45 14.58 7.75
N LYS A 308 -9.24 15.26 8.88
CA LYS A 308 -9.60 14.75 10.20
C LYS A 308 -11.09 14.50 10.35
N PHE A 309 -11.93 15.43 9.88
CA PHE A 309 -13.38 15.26 9.87
C PHE A 309 -13.79 14.02 9.07
N LEU A 310 -13.28 13.86 7.84
CA LEU A 310 -13.60 12.74 6.97
C LEU A 310 -13.15 11.40 7.57
N ALA A 311 -11.91 11.34 8.09
CA ALA A 311 -11.38 10.13 8.72
C ALA A 311 -12.23 9.69 9.92
N ARG A 312 -12.62 10.65 10.78
CA ARG A 312 -13.47 10.36 11.95
C ARG A 312 -14.91 10.04 11.56
N LEU A 313 -15.44 10.68 10.52
CA LEU A 313 -16.76 10.36 9.98
C LEU A 313 -16.81 8.91 9.49
N ILE A 314 -15.78 8.46 8.75
CA ILE A 314 -15.66 7.07 8.30
C ILE A 314 -15.66 6.12 9.50
N CYS A 315 -14.83 6.38 10.53
CA CYS A 315 -14.79 5.53 11.72
C CYS A 315 -16.12 5.50 12.48
N VAL A 316 -16.82 6.64 12.62
CA VAL A 316 -18.12 6.71 13.32
C VAL A 316 -19.20 5.98 12.54
N LEU A 317 -19.22 6.07 11.21
CA LEU A 317 -20.16 5.32 10.36
C LEU A 317 -19.86 3.81 10.38
N LYS A 318 -18.58 3.41 10.45
CA LYS A 318 -18.13 2.02 10.58
C LYS A 318 -18.46 1.42 11.96
N ALA A 319 -18.43 2.22 13.02
CA ALA A 319 -18.45 1.74 14.41
C ALA A 319 -19.63 0.82 14.78
N PRO A 320 -20.90 1.11 14.44
CA PRO A 320 -22.01 0.21 14.78
C PRO A 320 -21.85 -1.17 14.17
N PHE A 321 -21.44 -1.26 12.90
CA PHE A 321 -21.27 -2.51 12.17
C PHE A 321 -20.07 -3.29 12.69
N TYR A 322 -18.96 -2.59 12.97
CA TYR A 322 -17.79 -3.19 13.61
C TYR A 322 -18.15 -3.77 14.99
N LEU A 323 -18.90 -3.05 15.82
CA LEU A 323 -19.32 -3.53 17.14
C LEU A 323 -20.23 -4.75 17.04
N VAL A 324 -21.22 -4.73 16.13
CA VAL A 324 -22.07 -5.90 15.90
C VAL A 324 -21.21 -7.09 15.44
N ASN A 325 -20.30 -6.90 14.48
CA ASN A 325 -19.45 -7.98 14.00
C ASN A 325 -18.53 -8.53 15.11
N LYS A 326 -18.01 -7.66 15.98
CA LYS A 326 -17.11 -8.04 17.07
C LYS A 326 -17.78 -8.94 18.11
N TYR A 327 -19.05 -8.70 18.44
CA TYR A 327 -19.77 -9.47 19.47
C TYR A 327 -20.68 -10.56 18.89
N TYR A 328 -21.16 -10.36 17.67
CA TYR A 328 -22.04 -11.28 16.93
C TYR A 328 -21.55 -11.39 15.49
N PRO A 329 -20.43 -12.12 15.26
CA PRO A 329 -19.85 -12.25 13.93
C PRO A 329 -20.86 -12.76 12.91
N ASN A 330 -21.02 -12.02 11.82
CA ASN A 330 -21.87 -12.43 10.72
C ASN A 330 -21.38 -11.83 9.40
N VAL A 331 -21.64 -12.55 8.32
CA VAL A 331 -21.16 -12.22 6.98
C VAL A 331 -21.61 -10.84 6.53
N TYR A 332 -22.83 -10.41 6.88
CA TYR A 332 -23.38 -9.12 6.43
C TYR A 332 -22.65 -7.93 7.07
N THR A 333 -22.43 -7.95 8.38
CA THR A 333 -21.73 -6.86 9.08
C THR A 333 -20.25 -6.85 8.77
N GLY A 334 -19.60 -8.02 8.63
CA GLY A 334 -18.21 -8.12 8.19
C GLY A 334 -18.01 -7.55 6.79
N THR A 335 -18.85 -7.96 5.84
CA THR A 335 -18.78 -7.46 4.46
C THR A 335 -19.08 -5.96 4.38
N PHE A 336 -20.06 -5.44 5.12
CA PHE A 336 -20.36 -4.01 5.14
C PHE A 336 -19.21 -3.19 5.73
N THR A 337 -18.62 -3.66 6.84
CA THR A 337 -17.45 -3.04 7.49
C THR A 337 -16.29 -2.94 6.50
N HIS A 338 -16.02 -4.01 5.74
CA HIS A 338 -15.03 -4.02 4.68
C HIS A 338 -15.39 -3.07 3.51
N MET A 339 -16.67 -3.04 3.06
CA MET A 339 -17.10 -2.15 1.97
C MET A 339 -16.90 -0.68 2.32
N VAL A 340 -17.27 -0.25 3.53
CA VAL A 340 -17.12 1.16 3.95
C VAL A 340 -15.66 1.61 3.95
N SER A 341 -14.73 0.69 4.27
CA SER A 341 -13.30 1.02 4.30
C SER A 341 -12.59 0.84 2.94
N PHE A 342 -13.06 -0.05 2.06
CA PHE A 342 -12.29 -0.50 0.88
C PHE A 342 -12.88 -0.14 -0.50
N ASN A 343 -14.17 0.23 -0.64
CA ASN A 343 -14.85 0.23 -1.95
C ASN A 343 -14.41 1.27 -3.01
N ASN A 344 -13.29 1.97 -2.85
CA ASN A 344 -12.79 2.91 -3.86
C ASN A 344 -11.40 2.62 -4.44
N PHE A 345 -10.70 1.56 -4.02
CA PHE A 345 -9.43 1.19 -4.69
C PHE A 345 -9.62 0.43 -6.02
N SER A 346 -10.84 -0.03 -6.34
CA SER A 346 -11.09 -0.87 -7.53
C SER A 346 -11.71 -0.16 -8.75
N LEU A 347 -11.87 1.16 -8.73
CA LEU A 347 -12.50 1.93 -9.83
C LEU A 347 -11.52 2.75 -10.69
N GLY A 348 -10.21 2.54 -10.54
CA GLY A 348 -9.18 3.22 -11.34
C GLY A 348 -8.76 2.41 -12.57
N ASN A 349 -8.68 3.06 -13.74
CA ASN A 349 -7.86 2.56 -14.84
C ASN A 349 -6.39 2.59 -14.39
N PHE A 350 -5.68 1.46 -14.48
CA PHE A 350 -4.26 1.38 -14.18
C PHE A 350 -3.43 1.99 -15.33
N LEU A 351 -2.44 2.81 -15.00
CA LEU A 351 -1.46 3.31 -15.96
C LEU A 351 -0.09 2.73 -15.61
N VAL A 352 0.62 2.11 -16.56
CA VAL A 352 1.98 1.61 -16.33
C VAL A 352 2.98 2.51 -17.03
N ILE A 353 3.97 3.01 -16.29
CA ILE A 353 5.04 3.85 -16.82
C ILE A 353 6.39 3.18 -16.56
N MET A 354 7.28 3.25 -17.55
CA MET A 354 8.65 2.77 -17.45
C MET A 354 9.62 3.95 -17.41
N PHE A 355 10.52 3.95 -16.44
CA PHE A 355 11.54 4.99 -16.27
C PHE A 355 12.93 4.39 -16.39
N ALA A 356 13.82 5.03 -17.14
CA ALA A 356 15.25 4.70 -17.14
C ALA A 356 15.99 5.52 -16.08
N ALA A 357 16.90 4.90 -15.32
CA ALA A 357 17.69 5.56 -14.28
C ALA A 357 19.03 6.10 -14.79
#